data_AF-A0A4Q1RQY1-F1
#
_entry.id   AF-A0A4Q1RQY1-F1
#
_cell.length_a   1.000
_cell.length_b   1.000
_cell.length_c   1.000
_cell.angle_alpha   90.00
_cell.angle_beta   90.00
_cell.angle_gamma   90.00
#
_symmetry.space_group_name_H-M   'P 1'
#
loop_
_entity.id
_entity.type
_entity.pdbx_description
1 polymer ?
#
loop_
_entity_poly.entity_id
_entity_poly.type
_entity_poly.pdbx_seq_one_letter_code
_entity_poly.pdbx_strand_id
1 'polypeptide(L)'
;MVNYAPGTTGDKIINGPKAITEGWPSLKGTVFEKGVDAALRSSRKDEVYLFKGDQYALVKSAPGTTDDKIINGPKAITEGWPSLKGTVFENGIDAAVQSPANTEEVYLFTEDQYVLVNYAPGTTDDKIINGPKLIAEGWPSLKGTVFAS
;
A
#
# COMPACT_ATOMS: atom_id res chain seq x y z
N MET A 1 12.94 5.84 8.25
CA MET A 1 13.45 5.98 6.87
C MET A 1 14.70 5.13 6.72
N VAL A 2 14.78 4.33 5.66
CA VAL A 2 15.91 3.42 5.38
C VAL A 2 16.53 3.85 4.05
N ASN A 3 17.86 3.80 3.96
CA ASN A 3 18.57 3.86 2.69
C ASN A 3 18.66 2.43 2.17
N TYR A 4 17.98 2.14 1.06
CA TYR A 4 18.11 0.86 0.38
C TYR A 4 19.24 0.95 -0.66
N ALA A 5 20.22 0.07 -0.58
CA ALA A 5 21.44 0.07 -1.38
C ALA A 5 21.60 -1.28 -2.11
N PRO A 6 20.78 -1.52 -3.16
CA PRO A 6 20.75 -2.81 -3.85
C PRO A 6 22.12 -3.17 -4.43
N GLY A 7 22.53 -4.43 -4.27
CA GLY A 7 23.82 -4.93 -4.73
C GLY A 7 25.00 -4.60 -3.81
N THR A 8 24.75 -4.04 -2.63
CA THR A 8 25.78 -3.71 -1.63
C THR A 8 25.33 -4.12 -0.22
N THR A 9 26.23 -3.96 0.76
CA THR A 9 25.91 -4.10 2.20
C THR A 9 25.67 -2.75 2.89
N GLY A 10 25.50 -1.66 2.12
CA GLY A 10 25.45 -0.29 2.61
C GLY A 10 24.09 0.18 3.13
N ASP A 11 23.15 -0.74 3.36
CA ASP A 11 21.83 -0.42 3.89
C ASP A 11 21.96 0.23 5.28
N LYS A 12 21.25 1.33 5.51
CA LYS A 12 21.29 2.04 6.79
C LYS A 12 19.94 2.63 7.17
N ILE A 13 19.67 2.65 8.47
CA ILE A 13 18.57 3.44 9.02
C ILE A 13 18.97 4.91 8.93
N ILE A 14 18.18 5.70 8.20
CA ILE A 14 18.38 7.15 8.08
C ILE A 14 17.65 7.88 9.22
N ASN A 15 16.50 7.37 9.68
CA ASN A 15 15.71 7.98 10.74
C ASN A 15 14.81 6.92 11.41
N GLY A 16 14.84 6.82 12.73
CA GLY A 16 14.09 5.83 13.52
C GLY A 16 14.96 4.74 14.17
N PRO A 17 14.37 3.75 14.86
CA PRO A 17 12.92 3.49 15.02
C PRO A 17 12.21 4.54 15.89
N LYS A 18 10.95 4.84 15.57
CA LYS A 18 10.07 5.82 16.25
C LYS A 18 8.62 5.36 16.16
N ALA A 19 7.76 5.85 17.05
CA ALA A 19 6.32 5.65 16.90
C ALA A 19 5.82 6.30 15.58
N ILE A 20 4.78 5.72 14.97
CA ILE A 20 4.22 6.25 13.70
C ILE A 20 3.87 7.72 13.82
N THR A 21 3.22 8.12 14.93
CA THR A 21 2.79 9.50 15.18
C THR A 21 3.92 10.50 15.42
N GLU A 22 5.16 10.06 15.63
CA GLU A 22 6.31 10.96 15.67
C GLU A 22 6.80 11.31 14.27
N GLY A 23 6.68 10.38 13.31
CA GLY A 23 7.06 10.60 11.92
C GLY A 23 5.91 11.09 11.03
N TRP A 24 4.68 10.78 11.42
CA TRP A 24 3.44 11.11 10.72
C TRP A 24 2.39 11.61 11.72
N PRO A 25 2.53 12.82 12.30
CA PRO A 25 1.59 13.33 13.29
C PRO A 25 0.14 13.40 12.80
N SER A 26 -0.10 13.50 11.49
CA SER A 26 -1.46 13.50 10.95
C SER A 26 -2.22 12.19 11.19
N LEU A 27 -1.52 11.08 11.48
CA LEU A 27 -2.12 9.77 11.76
C LEU A 27 -2.53 9.58 13.23
N LYS A 28 -2.25 10.54 14.11
CA LYS A 28 -2.62 10.46 15.53
C LYS A 28 -4.15 10.43 15.70
N GLY A 29 -4.64 9.50 16.52
CA GLY A 29 -6.07 9.29 16.76
C GLY A 29 -6.78 8.53 15.62
N THR A 30 -6.05 8.04 14.62
CA THR A 30 -6.61 7.22 13.53
C THR A 30 -6.32 5.74 13.74
N VAL A 31 -6.94 4.88 12.92
CA VAL A 31 -6.62 3.43 12.89
C VAL A 31 -5.14 3.15 12.58
N PHE A 32 -4.44 4.10 11.95
CA PHE A 32 -3.05 3.96 11.54
C PHE A 32 -2.04 4.32 12.64
N GLU A 33 -2.50 4.85 13.79
CA GLU A 33 -1.61 5.31 14.88
C GLU A 33 -0.64 4.21 15.36
N LYS A 34 -1.08 2.95 15.31
CA LYS A 34 -0.35 1.80 15.86
C LYS A 34 0.14 0.81 14.80
N GLY A 35 -0.16 1.04 13.52
CA GLY A 35 0.27 0.14 12.46
C GLY A 35 -0.28 0.51 11.10
N VAL A 36 0.34 -0.06 10.07
CA VAL A 36 -0.08 -0.02 8.68
C VAL A 36 0.12 -1.44 8.15
N ASP A 37 -0.86 -1.98 7.44
CA ASP A 37 -0.78 -3.32 6.87
C ASP A 37 -0.07 -3.28 5.52
N ALA A 38 -0.46 -2.34 4.65
CA ALA A 38 0.19 -2.10 3.37
C ALA A 38 0.31 -0.60 3.03
N ALA A 39 1.24 -0.26 2.16
CA ALA A 39 1.40 1.09 1.65
C ALA A 39 1.76 1.10 0.16
N LEU A 40 1.22 2.07 -0.58
CA LEU A 40 1.52 2.29 -2.00
C LEU A 40 1.96 3.74 -2.20
N ARG A 41 3.11 3.93 -2.86
CA ARG A 41 3.50 5.23 -3.38
C ARG A 41 2.68 5.56 -4.62
N SER A 42 1.91 6.64 -4.57
CA SER A 42 1.16 7.16 -5.71
C SER A 42 2.11 7.64 -6.81
N SER A 43 1.66 7.60 -8.06
CA SER A 43 2.32 8.25 -9.19
C SER A 43 2.27 9.77 -9.05
N ARG A 44 1.30 10.28 -8.29
CA ARG A 44 1.23 11.69 -7.90
C ARG A 44 2.30 12.01 -6.85
N LYS A 45 2.89 13.19 -7.01
CA LYS A 45 4.04 13.62 -6.20
C LYS A 45 3.70 13.67 -4.70
N ASP A 46 4.56 13.06 -3.89
CA ASP A 46 4.49 13.01 -2.42
C ASP A 46 3.16 12.49 -1.88
N GLU A 47 2.47 11.61 -2.60
CA GLU A 47 1.23 10.99 -2.16
C GLU A 47 1.46 9.50 -1.85
N VAL A 48 0.90 9.04 -0.73
CA VAL A 48 1.02 7.66 -0.26
C VAL A 48 -0.35 7.17 0.19
N TYR A 49 -0.78 6.03 -0.35
CA TYR A 49 -1.93 5.29 0.16
C TYR A 49 -1.46 4.38 1.29
N LEU A 50 -2.18 4.41 2.42
CA LEU A 50 -1.97 3.54 3.58
C LEU A 50 -3.21 2.68 3.76
N PHE A 51 -3.02 1.40 4.06
CA PHE A 51 -4.11 0.43 4.29
C PHE A 51 -3.98 -0.18 5.69
N LYS A 52 -5.11 -0.33 6.39
CA LYS A 52 -5.19 -0.95 7.71
C LYS A 52 -6.58 -1.56 7.90
N GLY A 53 -6.67 -2.88 8.02
CA GLY A 53 -7.95 -3.59 7.99
C GLY A 53 -8.74 -3.22 6.75
N ASP A 54 -10.05 -2.99 6.90
CA ASP A 54 -10.95 -2.59 5.82
C ASP A 54 -10.85 -1.10 5.42
N GLN A 55 -9.89 -0.35 5.99
CA GLN A 55 -9.75 1.09 5.78
C GLN A 55 -8.50 1.46 4.97
N TYR A 56 -8.61 2.59 4.26
CA TYR A 56 -7.48 3.26 3.64
C TYR A 56 -7.44 4.76 3.96
N ALA A 57 -6.26 5.35 3.87
CA ALA A 57 -6.06 6.79 3.83
C ALA A 57 -5.08 7.17 2.71
N LEU A 58 -5.32 8.31 2.06
CA LEU A 58 -4.36 8.96 1.17
C LEU A 58 -3.70 10.10 1.93
N VAL A 59 -2.37 10.09 2.00
CA VAL A 59 -1.59 11.05 2.77
C VAL A 59 -0.62 11.79 1.86
N LYS A 60 -0.52 13.11 2.05
CA LYS A 60 0.57 13.93 1.53
C LYS A 60 1.77 13.72 2.45
N SER A 61 2.83 13.08 1.95
CA SER A 61 4.06 12.92 2.71
C SER A 61 4.88 14.21 2.70
N ALA A 62 5.58 14.47 3.80
CA ALA A 62 6.50 15.59 3.96
C ALA A 62 7.86 15.08 4.50
N PRO A 63 8.68 14.40 3.68
CA PRO A 63 9.91 13.79 4.15
C PRO A 63 10.86 14.82 4.78
N GLY A 64 11.31 14.53 6.00
CA GLY A 64 12.22 15.41 6.74
C GLY A 64 11.54 16.50 7.57
N THR A 65 10.22 16.64 7.47
CA THR A 65 9.41 17.51 8.35
C THR A 65 8.28 16.70 9.00
N THR A 66 7.37 17.38 9.69
CA THR A 66 6.16 16.82 10.32
C THR A 66 4.89 17.45 9.73
N ASP A 67 4.98 17.97 8.51
CA ASP A 67 3.89 18.67 7.82
C ASP A 67 3.05 17.73 6.95
N ASP A 68 3.13 16.41 7.19
CA ASP A 68 2.29 15.43 6.52
C ASP A 68 0.82 15.69 6.80
N LYS A 69 -0.04 15.36 5.84
CA LYS A 69 -1.48 15.62 5.92
C LYS A 69 -2.26 14.49 5.31
N ILE A 70 -3.32 14.06 5.98
CA ILE A 70 -4.33 13.21 5.37
C ILE A 70 -5.08 14.04 4.31
N ILE A 71 -5.04 13.59 3.07
CA ILE A 71 -5.75 14.18 1.92
C ILE A 71 -7.16 13.57 1.83
N ASN A 72 -7.30 12.28 2.10
CA ASN A 72 -8.56 11.54 2.01
C ASN A 72 -8.57 10.35 2.98
N GLY A 73 -9.74 10.02 3.51
CA GLY A 73 -9.91 8.99 4.55
C GLY A 73 -9.51 9.48 5.96
N PRO A 74 -9.37 8.57 6.94
CA PRO A 74 -9.61 7.13 6.85
C PRO A 74 -11.05 6.80 6.45
N LYS A 75 -11.26 5.88 5.51
CA LYS A 75 -12.58 5.38 5.10
C LYS A 75 -12.45 3.99 4.50
N ALA A 76 -13.57 3.32 4.23
CA ALA A 76 -13.55 1.95 3.72
C ALA A 76 -12.78 1.85 2.39
N ILE A 77 -12.06 0.75 2.16
CA ILE A 77 -11.31 0.49 0.92
C ILE A 77 -12.22 0.67 -0.30
N THR A 78 -13.44 0.13 -0.25
CA THR A 78 -14.41 0.16 -1.35
C THR A 78 -14.93 1.56 -1.70
N GLU A 79 -14.76 2.56 -0.83
CA GLU A 79 -15.09 3.96 -1.14
C GLU A 79 -14.01 4.68 -1.94
N GLY A 80 -12.77 4.19 -1.91
CA GLY A 80 -11.65 4.73 -2.69
C GLY A 80 -11.27 3.85 -3.88
N TRP A 81 -11.57 2.56 -3.76
CA TRP A 81 -11.23 1.50 -4.69
C TRP A 81 -12.48 0.69 -5.03
N PRO A 82 -13.53 1.30 -5.65
CA PRO A 82 -14.76 0.60 -6.00
C PRO A 82 -14.58 -0.73 -6.74
N SER A 83 -13.52 -0.89 -7.55
CA SER A 83 -13.30 -2.14 -8.28
C SER A 83 -13.04 -3.35 -7.37
N LEU A 84 -12.63 -3.12 -6.11
CA LEU A 84 -12.37 -4.16 -5.11
C LEU A 84 -13.62 -4.61 -4.37
N LYS A 85 -14.78 -3.97 -4.57
CA LYS A 85 -16.03 -4.32 -3.89
C LYS A 85 -16.47 -5.74 -4.24
N GLY A 86 -16.82 -6.53 -3.23
CA GLY A 86 -17.22 -7.93 -3.38
C GLY A 86 -16.05 -8.88 -3.65
N THR A 87 -14.80 -8.41 -3.48
CA THR A 87 -13.59 -9.24 -3.51
C THR A 87 -13.04 -9.38 -2.09
N VAL A 88 -12.12 -10.31 -1.88
CA VAL A 88 -11.43 -10.48 -0.58
C VAL A 88 -10.71 -9.20 -0.11
N PHE A 89 -10.24 -8.38 -1.06
CA PHE A 89 -9.49 -7.15 -0.81
C PHE A 89 -10.33 -6.02 -0.17
N GLU A 90 -11.66 -6.15 -0.13
CA GLU A 90 -12.50 -5.16 0.57
C GLU A 90 -12.28 -5.17 2.09
N ASN A 91 -11.77 -6.28 2.64
CA ASN A 91 -11.55 -6.48 4.08
C ASN A 91 -10.12 -6.17 4.53
N GLY A 92 -9.19 -5.99 3.59
CA GLY A 92 -7.79 -5.77 3.91
C GLY A 92 -6.84 -5.99 2.74
N ILE A 93 -5.66 -5.41 2.88
CA ILE A 93 -4.53 -5.55 1.97
C ILE A 93 -3.28 -5.78 2.82
N ASP A 94 -2.64 -6.92 2.64
CA ASP A 94 -1.46 -7.34 3.40
C ASP A 94 -0.16 -6.79 2.82
N ALA A 95 -0.13 -6.58 1.50
CA ALA A 95 0.99 -5.92 0.83
C ALA A 95 0.56 -5.24 -0.46
N ALA A 96 1.29 -4.21 -0.86
CA ALA A 96 1.11 -3.51 -2.12
C ALA A 96 2.47 -3.28 -2.79
N VAL A 97 2.56 -3.59 -4.08
CA VAL A 97 3.77 -3.40 -4.89
C VAL A 97 3.41 -2.73 -6.20
N GLN A 98 4.03 -1.59 -6.48
CA GLN A 98 3.84 -0.88 -7.74
C GLN A 98 4.30 -1.76 -8.92
N SER A 99 3.52 -1.79 -10.00
CA SER A 99 3.89 -2.50 -11.22
C SER A 99 5.15 -1.87 -11.83
N PRO A 100 6.18 -2.67 -12.20
CA PRO A 100 7.35 -2.14 -12.89
C PRO A 100 7.03 -1.71 -14.33
N ALA A 101 5.91 -2.16 -14.90
CA ALA A 101 5.51 -1.84 -16.27
C ALA A 101 4.72 -0.53 -16.35
N ASN A 102 4.00 -0.15 -15.29
CA ASN A 102 3.13 1.01 -15.28
C ASN A 102 3.00 1.58 -13.86
N THR A 103 3.33 2.86 -13.66
CA THR A 103 3.30 3.52 -12.35
C THR A 103 1.89 3.77 -11.81
N GLU A 104 0.88 3.64 -12.66
CA GLU A 104 -0.55 3.71 -12.30
C GLU A 104 -1.16 2.32 -12.05
N GLU A 105 -0.35 1.27 -12.09
CA GLU A 105 -0.77 -0.08 -11.75
C GLU A 105 -0.10 -0.57 -10.46
N VAL A 106 -0.85 -1.32 -9.66
CA VAL A 106 -0.40 -1.87 -8.39
C VAL A 106 -0.85 -3.32 -8.26
N TYR A 107 0.08 -4.17 -7.84
CA TYR A 107 -0.23 -5.50 -7.31
C TYR A 107 -0.61 -5.37 -5.84
N LEU A 108 -1.82 -5.76 -5.49
CA LEU A 108 -2.29 -5.88 -4.12
C LEU A 108 -2.35 -7.36 -3.75
N PHE A 109 -1.93 -7.69 -2.54
CA PHE A 109 -1.87 -9.05 -2.02
C PHE A 109 -2.69 -9.13 -0.72
N THR A 110 -3.47 -10.19 -0.59
CA THR A 110 -4.09 -10.57 0.67
C THR A 110 -4.26 -12.08 0.73
N GLU A 111 -3.99 -12.69 1.87
CA GLU A 111 -4.00 -14.15 2.04
C GLU A 111 -3.14 -14.83 0.94
N ASP A 112 -3.70 -15.81 0.24
CA ASP A 112 -3.08 -16.53 -0.87
C ASP A 112 -3.39 -15.90 -2.25
N GLN A 113 -4.00 -14.72 -2.28
CA GLN A 113 -4.49 -14.06 -3.50
C GLN A 113 -3.77 -12.75 -3.82
N TYR A 114 -3.78 -12.42 -5.11
CA TYR A 114 -3.34 -11.12 -5.60
C TYR A 114 -4.26 -10.58 -6.69
N VAL A 115 -4.24 -9.26 -6.85
CA VAL A 115 -4.91 -8.54 -7.94
C VAL A 115 -3.97 -7.46 -8.49
N LEU A 116 -4.02 -7.24 -9.81
CA LEU A 116 -3.40 -6.09 -10.47
C LEU A 116 -4.49 -5.05 -10.75
N VAL A 117 -4.35 -3.87 -10.18
CA VAL A 117 -5.32 -2.78 -10.30
C VAL A 117 -4.65 -1.59 -10.97
N ASN A 118 -5.29 -1.01 -11.99
CA ASN A 118 -5.03 0.37 -12.36
C ASN A 118 -5.81 1.26 -11.39
N TYR A 119 -5.12 2.05 -10.57
CA TYR A 119 -5.76 2.73 -9.43
C TYR A 119 -6.21 4.17 -9.68
N ALA A 120 -6.08 4.67 -10.93
CA ALA A 120 -6.61 5.96 -11.37
C ALA A 120 -6.45 7.11 -10.33
N PRO A 121 -5.21 7.54 -10.02
CA PRO A 121 -4.92 8.42 -8.89
C PRO A 121 -5.74 9.72 -8.88
N GLY A 122 -6.49 9.95 -7.80
CA GLY A 122 -7.33 11.14 -7.64
C GLY A 122 -8.76 10.98 -8.15
N THR A 123 -9.12 9.81 -8.67
CA THR A 123 -10.51 9.44 -8.99
C THR A 123 -10.89 8.15 -8.24
N THR A 124 -12.08 7.63 -8.52
CA THR A 124 -12.55 6.30 -8.08
C THR A 124 -12.86 5.41 -9.29
N ASP A 125 -12.20 5.68 -10.42
CA ASP A 125 -12.36 4.93 -11.67
C ASP A 125 -11.33 3.78 -11.77
N ASP A 126 -10.93 3.25 -10.62
CA ASP A 126 -9.98 2.15 -10.54
C ASP A 126 -10.54 0.90 -11.24
N LYS A 127 -9.65 0.09 -11.80
CA LYS A 127 -10.01 -1.10 -12.57
C LYS A 127 -9.10 -2.25 -12.25
N ILE A 128 -9.70 -3.39 -11.95
CA ILE A 128 -8.99 -4.67 -11.94
C ILE A 128 -8.56 -4.98 -13.39
N ILE A 129 -7.25 -5.06 -13.60
CA ILE A 129 -6.63 -5.42 -14.87
C ILE A 129 -6.44 -6.95 -14.94
N ASN A 130 -6.11 -7.56 -13.81
CA ASN A 130 -5.92 -9.01 -13.71
C ASN A 130 -6.16 -9.49 -12.28
N GLY A 131 -6.78 -10.66 -12.11
CA GLY A 131 -7.15 -11.22 -10.81
C GLY A 131 -8.59 -10.90 -10.41
N PRO A 132 -9.00 -11.21 -9.17
CA PRO A 132 -8.23 -11.94 -8.14
C PRO A 132 -7.79 -13.33 -8.62
N LYS A 133 -6.56 -13.72 -8.29
CA LYS A 133 -5.97 -15.03 -8.60
C LYS A 133 -5.11 -15.50 -7.43
N LEU A 134 -4.88 -16.79 -7.33
CA LEU A 134 -3.89 -17.33 -6.40
C LEU A 134 -2.49 -16.82 -6.74
N ILE A 135 -1.71 -16.49 -5.71
CA ILE A 135 -0.31 -16.10 -5.86
C ILE A 135 0.48 -17.21 -6.55
N ALA A 136 0.26 -18.47 -6.18
CA ALA A 136 0.93 -19.63 -6.78
C ALA A 136 0.67 -19.79 -8.29
N GLU A 137 -0.44 -19.26 -8.81
CA GLU A 137 -0.79 -19.30 -10.23
C GLU A 137 -0.19 -18.12 -11.00
N GLY A 138 -0.25 -16.92 -10.43
CA GLY A 138 0.29 -15.70 -11.06
C GLY A 138 1.80 -15.56 -10.94
N TRP A 139 2.38 -16.18 -9.91
CA TRP A 139 3.79 -16.10 -9.56
C TRP A 139 4.35 -17.52 -9.36
N PRO A 140 4.54 -18.31 -10.44
CA PRO A 140 4.95 -19.71 -10.33
C PRO A 140 6.27 -19.92 -9.60
N SER A 141 7.16 -18.92 -9.59
CA SER A 141 8.42 -18.94 -8.84
C SER A 141 8.24 -18.93 -7.32
N LEU A 142 7.07 -18.54 -6.80
CA LEU A 142 6.75 -18.55 -5.37
C LEU A 142 6.02 -19.82 -4.93
N LYS A 143 5.65 -20.71 -5.87
CA LYS A 143 4.92 -21.94 -5.54
C LYS A 143 5.72 -22.83 -4.59
N GLY A 144 5.08 -23.26 -3.51
CA GLY A 144 5.70 -24.08 -2.47
C GLY A 144 6.56 -23.31 -1.46
N THR A 145 6.57 -21.97 -1.54
CA THR A 145 7.15 -21.09 -0.51
C THR A 145 6.07 -20.59 0.44
N VAL A 146 6.48 -20.02 1.57
CA VAL A 146 5.58 -19.38 2.54
C VAL A 146 4.86 -18.15 2.01
N PHE A 147 5.23 -17.65 0.83
CA PHE A 147 4.63 -16.46 0.20
C PHE A 147 3.44 -16.80 -0.71
N ALA A 148 3.18 -18.08 -0.96
CA ALA A 148 2.11 -18.54 -1.86
C ALA A 148 1.22 -19.61 -1.19
N SER A 149 1.15 -19.57 0.14
CA SER A 149 0.53 -20.57 1.02
C SER A 149 -0.41 -19.94 2.02
#